data_AF-A0A9D6HP84-F1
#
_entry.id   AF-A0A9D6HP84-F1
#
_cell.length_a   1.000
_cell.length_b   1.000
_cell.length_c   1.000
_cell.angle_alpha   90.00
_cell.angle_beta   90.00
_cell.angle_gamma   90.00
#
_symmetry.space_group_name_H-M   'P 1'
#
loop_
_entity.id
_entity.type
_entity.pdbx_description
1 polymer ?
#
loop_
_entity_poly.entity_id
_entity_poly.type
_entity_poly.pdbx_seq_one_letter_code
_entity_poly.pdbx_strand_id
1 'polypeptide(L)'
;ADAIPVYYGPKLSDLESLPREESLKTRVLSAHGIAVAWITLDRFGQRAEYEPKSPADPVFHLRRVGGGAGHLWRLFHAREEAATYMRESYGADSEGAEWAQGLAVRDFAELLERHGRREGA
;
A
#
# COMPACT_ATOMS: atom_id res chain seq x y z
N ALA A 1 -5.37 17.68 -0.11
CA ALA A 1 -5.83 16.37 0.37
C ALA A 1 -4.58 15.59 0.73
N ASP A 2 -4.44 15.12 1.96
CA ASP A 2 -3.36 14.20 2.30
C ASP A 2 -3.75 12.86 1.69
N ALA A 3 -3.32 12.66 0.44
CA ALA A 3 -3.67 11.48 -0.32
C ALA A 3 -2.92 10.29 0.26
N ILE A 4 -3.65 9.24 0.65
CA ILE A 4 -3.05 7.95 1.04
C ILE A 4 -2.07 7.51 -0.05
N PRO A 5 -0.76 7.41 0.26
CA PRO A 5 0.24 7.06 -0.74
C PRO A 5 0.07 5.62 -1.22
N VAL A 6 0.22 5.43 -2.54
CA VAL A 6 0.19 4.13 -3.20
C VAL A 6 1.54 3.89 -3.86
N TYR A 7 2.21 2.80 -3.51
CA TYR A 7 3.42 2.34 -4.20
C TYR A 7 3.06 1.28 -5.22
N TYR A 8 3.41 1.48 -6.49
CA TYR A 8 3.10 0.53 -7.57
C TYR A 8 4.27 -0.38 -7.93
N GLY A 9 5.46 -0.14 -7.37
CA GLY A 9 6.67 -0.87 -7.72
C GLY A 9 7.19 -0.59 -9.15
N PRO A 10 8.39 -1.09 -9.47
CA PRO A 10 9.09 -0.74 -10.71
C PRO A 10 8.59 -1.50 -11.95
N LYS A 11 7.83 -2.59 -11.78
CA LYS A 11 7.39 -3.50 -12.86
C LYS A 11 5.89 -3.74 -12.84
N LEU A 12 5.12 -2.66 -12.72
CA LEU A 12 3.67 -2.73 -12.74
C LEU A 12 3.16 -3.43 -14.02
N SER A 13 2.32 -4.44 -13.87
CA SER A 13 1.76 -5.24 -14.96
C SER A 13 0.23 -5.27 -14.91
N ASP A 14 -0.42 -5.87 -15.92
CA ASP A 14 -1.86 -6.10 -15.97
C ASP A 14 -2.69 -4.83 -15.68
N LEU A 15 -2.29 -3.70 -16.30
CA LEU A 15 -2.82 -2.36 -16.04
C LEU A 15 -4.34 -2.28 -16.20
N GLU A 16 -4.89 -2.96 -17.20
CA GLU A 16 -6.34 -3.03 -17.45
C GLU A 16 -7.13 -3.64 -16.28
N SER A 17 -6.46 -4.46 -15.46
CA SER A 17 -7.03 -5.11 -14.29
C SER A 17 -6.75 -4.37 -12.98
N LEU A 18 -6.00 -3.26 -13.01
CA LEU A 18 -5.73 -2.48 -11.81
C LEU A 18 -7.02 -1.86 -11.27
N PRO A 19 -7.28 -2.00 -9.95
CA PRO A 19 -8.41 -1.35 -9.33
C PRO A 19 -8.27 0.17 -9.42
N ARG A 20 -9.41 0.88 -9.32
CA ARG A 20 -9.40 2.34 -9.17
C ARG A 20 -8.65 2.70 -7.89
N GLU A 21 -7.84 3.76 -7.96
CA GLU A 21 -7.03 4.21 -6.83
C GLU A 21 -7.91 4.60 -5.64
N GLU A 22 -9.08 5.19 -5.88
CA GLU A 22 -10.04 5.53 -4.83
C GLU A 22 -10.50 4.30 -4.04
N SER A 23 -10.71 3.16 -4.72
CA SER A 23 -11.09 1.91 -4.05
C SER A 23 -9.98 1.39 -3.14
N LEU A 24 -8.71 1.55 -3.55
CA LEU A 24 -7.57 1.22 -2.70
C LEU A 24 -7.52 2.13 -1.48
N LYS A 25 -7.61 3.45 -1.68
CA LYS A 25 -7.53 4.45 -0.61
C LYS A 25 -8.66 4.28 0.41
N THR A 26 -9.89 4.05 -0.05
CA THR A 26 -11.02 3.75 0.84
C THR A 26 -10.74 2.54 1.71
N ARG A 27 -10.21 1.45 1.13
CA ARG A 27 -9.89 0.24 1.89
C ARG A 27 -8.79 0.48 2.93
N VAL A 28 -7.76 1.25 2.58
CA VAL A 28 -6.70 1.64 3.53
C VAL A 28 -7.29 2.40 4.71
N LEU A 29 -8.11 3.42 4.45
CA LEU A 29 -8.76 4.22 5.49
C LEU A 29 -9.70 3.37 6.36
N SER A 30 -10.50 2.49 5.77
CA SER A 30 -11.41 1.59 6.51
C SER A 30 -10.66 0.61 7.42
N ALA A 31 -9.40 0.30 7.12
CA ALA A 31 -8.54 -0.55 7.93
C ALA A 31 -7.60 0.24 8.86
N HIS A 32 -7.78 1.56 8.98
CA HIS A 32 -6.87 2.43 9.74
C HIS A 32 -5.41 2.37 9.27
N GLY A 33 -5.18 2.14 7.98
CA GLY A 33 -3.86 2.22 7.37
C GLY A 33 -3.50 3.65 6.94
N ILE A 34 -2.22 3.86 6.64
CA ILE A 34 -1.65 5.14 6.19
C ILE A 34 -1.13 5.11 4.75
N ALA A 35 -0.87 3.91 4.20
CA ALA A 35 -0.30 3.71 2.87
C ALA A 35 -0.62 2.30 2.36
N VAL A 36 -0.40 2.07 1.06
CA VAL A 36 -0.55 0.75 0.45
C VAL A 36 0.48 0.53 -0.66
N ALA A 37 0.98 -0.71 -0.77
CA ALA A 37 1.89 -1.12 -1.82
C ALA A 37 1.32 -2.26 -2.65
N TRP A 38 1.55 -2.17 -3.96
CA TRP A 38 1.39 -3.27 -4.89
C TRP A 38 2.55 -4.25 -4.72
N ILE A 39 2.22 -5.49 -4.36
CA ILE A 39 3.20 -6.54 -4.05
C ILE A 39 2.95 -7.79 -4.90
N THR A 40 2.22 -7.65 -6.02
CA THR A 40 1.89 -8.76 -6.91
C THR A 40 3.13 -9.42 -7.49
N LEU A 41 4.19 -8.65 -7.73
CA LEU A 41 5.50 -9.20 -8.09
C LEU A 41 6.49 -8.99 -6.95
N ASP A 42 7.27 -10.04 -6.70
CA ASP A 42 8.42 -9.97 -5.80
C ASP A 42 9.60 -9.21 -6.45
N ARG A 43 10.72 -9.09 -5.73
CA ARG A 43 11.93 -8.41 -6.22
C ARG A 43 12.55 -9.07 -7.46
N PHE A 44 12.25 -10.33 -7.74
CA PHE A 44 12.73 -11.08 -8.90
C PHE A 44 11.77 -10.98 -10.09
N GLY A 45 10.60 -10.36 -9.90
CA GLY A 45 9.54 -10.28 -10.91
C GLY A 45 8.67 -11.53 -10.99
N GLN A 46 8.73 -12.42 -10.00
CA GLN A 46 7.83 -13.56 -9.89
C GLN A 46 6.54 -13.16 -9.20
N ARG A 47 5.43 -13.78 -9.58
CA ARG A 47 4.13 -13.49 -8.96
C ARG A 47 4.15 -14.00 -7.52
N ALA A 48 3.92 -13.09 -6.58
CA ALA A 48 3.82 -13.44 -5.17
C ALA A 48 2.56 -14.28 -4.93
N GLU A 49 2.69 -15.28 -4.08
CA GLU A 49 1.55 -16.03 -3.54
C GLU A 49 1.36 -15.62 -2.08
N TYR A 50 0.11 -15.39 -1.70
CA TYR A 50 -0.22 -15.00 -0.34
C TYR A 50 -1.58 -15.57 0.07
N GLU A 51 -1.58 -16.31 1.17
CA GLU A 51 -2.78 -16.83 1.82
C GLU A 51 -2.98 -16.10 3.16
N PRO A 52 -4.04 -15.29 3.30
CA PRO A 52 -4.37 -14.65 4.57
C PRO A 52 -4.63 -15.69 5.66
N LYS A 53 -4.06 -15.47 6.85
CA LYS A 53 -4.23 -16.34 8.03
C LYS A 53 -5.34 -15.83 8.95
N SER A 54 -5.71 -14.56 8.82
CA SER A 54 -6.71 -13.88 9.65
C SER A 54 -7.35 -12.71 8.92
N PRO A 55 -8.54 -12.24 9.36
CA PRO A 55 -9.15 -11.02 8.84
C PRO A 55 -8.33 -9.74 9.08
N ALA A 56 -7.36 -9.78 10.01
CA ALA A 56 -6.49 -8.67 10.33
C ALA A 56 -5.22 -8.64 9.45
N ASP A 57 -5.06 -9.59 8.52
CA ASP A 57 -3.90 -9.59 7.65
C ASP A 57 -3.84 -8.32 6.79
N PRO A 58 -2.67 -7.68 6.69
CA PRO A 58 -2.51 -6.43 5.96
C PRO A 58 -2.50 -6.63 4.43
N VAL A 59 -2.47 -7.87 3.97
CA VAL A 59 -2.40 -8.20 2.54
C VAL A 59 -3.75 -8.66 2.04
N PHE A 60 -4.16 -8.14 0.89
CA PHE A 60 -5.43 -8.45 0.28
C PHE A 60 -5.33 -8.51 -1.25
N HIS A 61 -6.24 -9.27 -1.85
CA HIS A 61 -6.43 -9.29 -3.28
C HIS A 61 -7.44 -8.21 -3.69
N LEU A 62 -7.11 -7.45 -4.73
CA LEU A 62 -8.06 -6.53 -5.36
C LEU A 62 -7.87 -6.52 -6.87
N ARG A 63 -8.97 -6.48 -7.60
CA ARG A 63 -8.99 -6.37 -9.07
C ARG A 63 -10.04 -5.36 -9.50
N ARG A 64 -9.86 -4.77 -10.67
CA ARG A 64 -10.92 -4.03 -11.35
C ARG A 64 -12.09 -4.97 -11.65
N VAL A 65 -13.31 -4.47 -11.51
CA VAL A 65 -14.50 -5.19 -12.01
C VAL A 65 -14.36 -5.36 -13.53
N GLY A 66 -14.47 -6.60 -14.01
CA GLY A 66 -14.24 -6.96 -15.41
C GLY A 66 -12.76 -7.16 -15.80
N GLY A 67 -11.81 -6.97 -14.86
CA GLY A 67 -10.39 -7.26 -15.07
C GLY A 67 -10.08 -8.76 -14.98
N GLY A 68 -9.12 -9.22 -15.80
CA GLY A 68 -8.71 -10.62 -15.88
C GLY A 68 -7.72 -11.07 -14.80
N ALA A 69 -6.92 -10.14 -14.26
CA ALA A 69 -5.87 -10.45 -13.29
C ALA A 69 -6.18 -9.91 -11.87
N GLY A 70 -5.86 -10.69 -10.85
CA GLY A 70 -5.92 -10.27 -9.44
C GLY A 70 -4.60 -9.66 -8.99
N HIS A 71 -4.64 -8.52 -8.30
CA HIS A 71 -3.45 -7.86 -7.77
C HIS A 71 -3.38 -8.05 -6.25
N LEU A 72 -2.18 -8.34 -5.75
CA LEU A 72 -1.88 -8.38 -4.32
C LEU A 72 -1.43 -7.00 -3.86
N TRP A 73 -2.03 -6.57 -2.76
CA TRP A 73 -1.78 -5.30 -2.13
C TRP A 73 -1.47 -5.52 -0.66
N ARG A 74 -0.51 -4.77 -0.12
CA ARG A 74 -0.25 -4.70 1.31
C ARG A 74 -0.52 -3.29 1.81
N LEU A 75 -1.42 -3.13 2.77
CA LEU A 75 -1.55 -1.87 3.50
C LEU A 75 -0.54 -1.79 4.65
N PHE A 76 -0.21 -0.58 5.07
CA PHE A 76 0.66 -0.31 6.21
C PHE A 76 -0.05 0.57 7.22
N HIS A 77 0.10 0.26 8.50
CA HIS A 77 -0.47 1.03 9.60
C HIS A 77 0.52 2.06 10.15
N ALA A 78 1.82 1.81 9.96
CA ALA A 78 2.88 2.68 10.42
C ALA A 78 4.00 2.84 9.39
N ARG A 79 4.69 3.98 9.44
CA ARG A 79 5.83 4.26 8.55
C ARG A 79 6.97 3.28 8.76
N GLU A 80 7.28 2.96 10.02
CA GLU A 80 8.35 2.01 10.36
C GLU A 80 8.03 0.59 9.87
N GLU A 81 6.76 0.20 9.90
CA GLU A 81 6.28 -1.07 9.33
C GLU A 81 6.55 -1.10 7.82
N ALA A 82 6.16 -0.04 7.10
CA ALA A 82 6.40 0.08 5.66
C ALA A 82 7.90 0.03 5.33
N ALA A 83 8.71 0.78 6.07
CA ALA A 83 10.15 0.84 5.86
C ALA A 83 10.83 -0.51 6.11
N THR A 84 10.45 -1.21 7.18
CA THR A 84 10.98 -2.53 7.51
C THR A 84 10.60 -3.54 6.42
N TYR A 85 9.32 -3.60 6.07
CA TYR A 85 8.84 -4.52 5.03
C TYR A 85 9.54 -4.29 3.69
N MET A 86 9.65 -3.03 3.25
CA MET A 86 10.26 -2.70 1.96
C MET A 86 11.76 -3.04 1.93
N ARG A 87 12.47 -2.72 3.01
CA ARG A 87 13.89 -3.07 3.15
C ARG A 87 14.12 -4.58 3.12
N GLU A 88 13.31 -5.35 3.81
CA GLU A 88 13.45 -6.81 3.89
C GLU A 88 13.02 -7.50 2.58
N SER A 89 11.96 -7.01 1.94
CA SER A 89 11.38 -7.64 0.75
C SER A 89 12.09 -7.22 -0.55
N TYR A 90 12.50 -5.95 -0.65
CA TYR A 90 13.04 -5.37 -1.88
C TYR A 90 14.49 -4.90 -1.75
N GLY A 91 15.03 -4.77 -0.53
CA GLY A 91 16.39 -4.34 -0.24
C GLY A 91 16.46 -2.92 0.34
N ALA A 92 17.51 -2.62 1.10
CA ALA A 92 17.69 -1.35 1.81
C ALA A 92 17.80 -0.14 0.87
N ASP A 93 18.44 -0.32 -0.28
CA ASP A 93 18.64 0.74 -1.29
C ASP A 93 17.56 0.71 -2.39
N SER A 94 16.43 0.04 -2.15
CA SER A 94 15.34 -0.03 -3.12
C SER A 94 14.49 1.25 -3.12
N GLU A 95 13.91 1.57 -4.27
CA GLU A 95 12.92 2.65 -4.40
C GLU A 95 11.76 2.49 -3.40
N GLY A 96 11.34 1.26 -3.12
CA GLY A 96 10.32 0.96 -2.13
C GLY A 96 10.74 1.36 -0.71
N ALA A 97 12.00 1.14 -0.34
CA ALA A 97 12.53 1.54 0.96
C ALA A 97 12.60 3.07 1.08
N GLU A 98 13.05 3.77 0.04
CA GLU A 98 13.05 5.23 -0.02
C GLU A 98 11.63 5.80 0.08
N TRP A 99 10.69 5.26 -0.71
CA TRP A 99 9.28 5.63 -0.67
C TRP A 99 8.68 5.49 0.73
N ALA A 100 8.95 4.37 1.40
CA ALA A 100 8.42 4.10 2.73
C ALA A 100 8.99 5.07 3.79
N GLN A 101 10.28 5.42 3.70
CA GLN A 101 10.89 6.43 4.57
C GLN A 101 10.32 7.83 4.34
N GLY A 102 9.93 8.14 3.09
CA GLY A 102 9.32 9.40 2.70
C GLY A 102 7.86 9.60 3.13
N LEU A 103 7.21 8.60 3.75
CA LEU A 103 5.83 8.74 4.22
C LEU A 103 5.69 9.90 5.20
N ALA A 104 4.74 10.78 4.90
CA ALA A 104 4.57 12.05 5.58
C ALA A 104 4.10 11.89 7.04
N VAL A 105 3.34 10.84 7.33
CA VAL A 105 2.75 10.54 8.64
C VAL A 105 3.38 9.28 9.23
N ARG A 106 3.48 9.21 10.56
CA ARG A 106 4.03 8.03 11.24
C ARG A 106 2.99 6.91 11.40
N ASP A 107 1.73 7.27 11.64
CA ASP A 107 0.63 6.36 11.95
C ASP A 107 -0.74 7.01 11.64
N PHE A 108 -1.82 6.26 11.86
CA PHE A 108 -3.18 6.71 11.57
C PHE A 108 -3.67 7.86 12.45
N ALA A 109 -3.20 7.95 13.70
CA ALA A 109 -3.57 9.06 14.58
C ALA A 109 -3.01 10.38 14.04
N GLU A 110 -1.75 10.38 13.60
CA GLU A 110 -1.13 11.55 12.96
C GLU A 110 -1.83 11.92 11.65
N LEU A 111 -2.28 10.94 10.87
CA LEU A 111 -3.08 11.19 9.67
C LEU A 111 -4.37 11.94 10.00
N LEU A 112 -5.13 11.48 11.00
CA LEU A 112 -6.36 12.14 11.43
C LEU A 112 -6.11 13.56 11.95
N GLU A 113 -5.05 13.77 12.73
CA GLU A 113 -4.67 15.10 13.22
C GLU A 113 -4.42 16.09 12.08
N ARG A 114 -3.70 15.66 11.03
CA ARG A 114 -3.41 16.53 9.87
C ARG A 114 -4.66 16.86 9.07
N HIS A 115 -5.56 15.89 8.88
CA HIS A 115 -6.85 16.14 8.26
C HIS A 115 -7.69 17.13 9.06
N GLY A 116 -7.81 16.95 10.38
CA GLY A 116 -8.56 17.85 11.25
C GLY A 116 -8.01 19.28 11.27
N ARG A 117 -6.68 19.45 11.26
CA ARG A 117 -6.04 20.78 11.18
C ARG A 117 -6.29 21.48 9.84
N ARG A 118 -6.54 20.73 8.77
CA ARG A 118 -6.76 21.26 7.43
C ARG A 118 -8.21 21.69 7.17
N GLU A 119 -9.18 21.06 7.83
CA GLU A 119 -10.59 21.47 7.76
C GLU A 119 -10.90 22.69 8.65
N GLY A 120 -10.05 22.96 9.65
CA GLY A 120 -10.17 24.13 10.52
C GLY A 120 -9.42 25.39 10.08
N ALA A 121 -8.78 25.39 8.90
CA ALA A 121 -8.00 26.49 8.33
C ALA A 121 -8.64 27.00 7.02
#